data_AF-A0A368G6E9-F1
#
_entry.id   AF-A0A368G6E9-F1
#
_cell.length_a   1.000
_cell.length_b   1.000
_cell.length_c   1.000
_cell.angle_alpha   90.00
_cell.angle_beta   90.00
_cell.angle_gamma   90.00
#
_symmetry.space_group_name_H-M   'P 1'
#
loop_
_entity.id
_entity.type
_entity.pdbx_description
1 polymer ?
#
loop_
_entity_poly.entity_id
_entity_poly.type
_entity_poly.pdbx_seq_one_letter_code
_entity_poly.pdbx_strand_id
1 'polypeptide(L)'
;MSARKCAREECGKTVYPLEELKCLDKVWHKQCFKCTVCGMTLNMKNYKGYDKMPYCEPHYPKTVASVVTDTPEMRRVAENTRNQSQVQYHAAYEKSKGTKIEVADDPEMERHRKNMLVGFFMQLWYVRVRMQHFSFQCLIMDFLVPGAAGVELVI
;
A
#
# COMPACT_ATOMS: atom_id res chain seq x y z
N MET A 1 36.14 -36.86 -54.82
CA MET A 1 35.92 -36.03 -53.61
C MET A 1 35.57 -34.63 -54.05
N SER A 2 34.41 -34.09 -53.63
CA SER A 2 34.02 -32.73 -54.02
C SER A 2 34.94 -31.70 -53.36
N ALA A 3 35.46 -30.74 -54.13
CA ALA A 3 36.33 -29.69 -53.60
C ALA A 3 35.56 -28.81 -52.60
N ARG A 4 36.18 -28.50 -51.46
CA ARG A 4 35.59 -27.65 -50.41
C ARG A 4 35.77 -26.17 -50.79
N LYS A 5 34.68 -25.48 -51.08
CA LYS A 5 34.66 -24.05 -51.41
C LYS A 5 34.41 -23.19 -50.18
N CYS A 6 34.94 -21.97 -50.20
CA CYS A 6 34.67 -20.99 -49.16
C CYS A 6 33.18 -20.61 -49.17
N ALA A 7 32.57 -20.53 -47.99
CA ALA A 7 31.17 -20.12 -47.84
C ALA A 7 30.93 -18.61 -47.90
N ARG A 8 31.99 -17.79 -48.00
CA ARG A 8 31.86 -16.36 -48.25
C ARG A 8 31.63 -16.13 -49.74
N GLU A 9 30.51 -15.47 -50.06
CA GLU A 9 30.09 -15.17 -51.44
C GLU A 9 31.16 -14.37 -52.22
N GLU A 10 31.80 -13.38 -51.57
CA GLU A 10 32.88 -12.58 -52.18
C GLU A 10 34.15 -13.39 -52.51
N CYS A 11 34.37 -14.51 -51.81
CA CYS A 11 35.61 -15.26 -51.96
C CYS A 11 35.47 -16.31 -53.06
N GLY A 12 34.48 -17.21 -52.97
CA GLY A 12 34.24 -18.29 -53.93
C GLY A 12 35.39 -19.29 -54.17
N LYS A 13 36.58 -19.05 -53.61
CA LYS A 13 37.81 -19.84 -53.81
C LYS A 13 37.76 -21.16 -53.05
N THR A 14 38.48 -22.15 -53.56
CA THR A 14 38.70 -23.44 -52.89
C THR A 14 39.55 -23.25 -51.65
N VAL A 15 39.09 -23.81 -50.53
CA VAL A 15 39.81 -23.73 -49.25
C VAL A 15 40.76 -24.91 -49.16
N TYR A 16 42.05 -24.63 -49.06
CA TYR A 16 43.05 -25.65 -48.81
C TYR A 16 43.05 -26.10 -47.35
N PRO A 17 43.43 -27.36 -47.04
CA PRO A 17 43.42 -27.88 -45.67
C PRO A 17 44.23 -27.07 -44.65
N LEU A 18 45.24 -26.31 -45.10
CA LEU A 18 46.05 -25.46 -44.22
C LEU A 18 45.28 -24.22 -43.70
N GLU A 19 44.34 -23.71 -44.49
CA GLU A 19 43.55 -22.51 -44.17
C GLU A 19 42.08 -22.82 -43.82
N GLU A 20 41.73 -24.11 -43.72
CA GLU A 20 40.36 -24.52 -43.49
C GLU A 20 39.87 -24.16 -42.08
N LEU A 21 38.79 -23.37 -42.02
CA LEU A 21 38.04 -23.12 -40.80
C LEU A 21 36.63 -23.70 -40.97
N LYS A 22 36.30 -24.73 -40.20
CA LYS A 22 34.97 -25.37 -40.20
C LYS A 22 34.09 -24.67 -39.17
N CYS A 23 33.01 -24.02 -39.63
CA CYS A 23 32.03 -23.35 -38.79
C CYS A 23 30.66 -23.36 -39.47
N LEU A 24 29.60 -23.59 -38.68
CA LEU A 24 28.20 -23.56 -39.14
C LEU A 24 27.98 -24.48 -40.37
N ASP A 25 28.52 -25.69 -40.32
CA ASP A 25 28.46 -26.72 -41.37
C ASP A 25 29.06 -26.32 -42.72
N LYS A 26 29.87 -25.24 -42.72
CA LYS A 26 30.53 -24.69 -43.89
C LYS A 26 32.02 -24.50 -43.66
N VAL A 27 32.76 -24.34 -44.76
CA VAL A 27 34.22 -24.13 -44.73
C VAL A 27 34.51 -22.68 -45.10
N TRP A 28 35.34 -22.03 -44.30
CA TRP A 28 35.74 -20.64 -44.43
C TRP A 28 37.26 -20.54 -44.48
N HIS A 29 37.78 -19.46 -45.07
CA HIS A 29 39.17 -19.07 -44.84
C HIS A 29 39.26 -18.29 -43.52
N LYS A 30 40.41 -18.36 -42.83
CA LYS A 30 40.67 -17.57 -41.62
C LYS A 30 40.44 -16.06 -41.82
N GLN A 31 40.79 -15.53 -42.99
CA GLN A 31 40.60 -14.12 -43.33
C GLN A 31 39.19 -13.77 -43.81
N CYS A 32 38.44 -14.76 -44.32
CA CYS A 32 37.08 -14.56 -44.83
C CYS A 32 36.02 -14.64 -43.74
N PHE A 33 36.38 -15.08 -42.54
CA PHE A 33 35.45 -15.19 -41.43
C PHE A 33 35.22 -13.81 -40.81
N LYS A 34 34.28 -13.04 -41.38
CA LYS A 34 33.96 -11.67 -40.99
C LYS A 34 32.49 -11.53 -40.62
N CYS A 35 32.18 -10.65 -39.69
CA CYS A 35 30.78 -10.35 -39.35
C CYS A 35 30.04 -9.74 -40.55
N THR A 36 28.82 -10.20 -40.82
CA THR A 36 27.95 -9.68 -41.90
C THR A 36 27.54 -8.21 -41.68
N VAL A 37 27.45 -7.75 -40.44
CA VAL A 37 27.00 -6.39 -40.11
C VAL A 37 28.17 -5.39 -40.11
N CYS A 38 29.29 -5.73 -39.46
CA CYS A 38 30.42 -4.79 -39.31
C CYS A 38 31.67 -5.13 -40.10
N GLY A 39 31.74 -6.26 -40.79
CA GLY A 39 32.91 -6.67 -41.56
C GLY A 39 34.16 -7.00 -40.73
N MET A 40 34.10 -6.93 -39.40
CA MET A 40 35.21 -7.27 -38.52
C MET A 40 35.55 -8.76 -38.65
N THR A 41 36.84 -9.09 -38.80
CA THR A 41 37.30 -10.47 -38.80
C THR A 41 37.07 -11.09 -37.43
N LEU A 42 36.33 -12.19 -37.40
CA LEU A 42 35.99 -12.93 -36.19
C LEU A 42 36.98 -14.08 -35.99
N ASN A 43 37.12 -14.51 -34.75
CA ASN A 43 37.87 -15.70 -34.39
C ASN A 43 36.91 -16.78 -33.87
N MET A 44 37.39 -18.02 -33.82
CA MET A 44 36.63 -19.17 -33.35
C MET A 44 36.12 -19.03 -31.90
N LYS A 45 36.76 -18.18 -31.09
CA LYS A 45 36.35 -17.87 -29.71
C LYS A 45 35.29 -16.77 -29.58
N ASN A 46 35.18 -15.87 -30.57
CA ASN A 46 34.45 -14.59 -30.42
C ASN A 46 33.27 -14.47 -31.39
N TYR A 47 32.91 -15.53 -32.10
CA TYR A 47 31.80 -15.52 -33.05
C TYR A 47 30.54 -16.11 -32.44
N LYS A 48 29.37 -15.61 -32.87
CA LYS A 48 28.08 -16.24 -32.63
C LYS A 48 27.42 -16.50 -33.98
N GLY A 49 26.97 -17.73 -34.21
CA GLY A 49 26.28 -18.09 -35.44
C GLY A 49 24.79 -17.87 -35.32
N TYR A 50 24.21 -17.13 -36.26
CA TYR A 50 22.76 -16.96 -36.41
C TYR A 50 22.41 -17.16 -37.88
N ASP A 51 21.38 -17.93 -38.20
CA ASP A 51 20.96 -18.24 -39.59
C ASP A 51 22.10 -18.65 -40.54
N LYS A 52 23.06 -19.46 -40.03
CA LYS A 52 24.24 -19.96 -40.78
C LYS A 52 25.21 -18.86 -41.25
N MET A 53 25.16 -17.69 -40.63
CA MET A 53 26.06 -16.55 -40.88
C MET A 53 26.81 -16.18 -39.60
N PRO A 54 28.09 -15.75 -39.69
CA PRO A 54 28.86 -15.35 -38.53
C PRO A 54 28.53 -13.91 -38.10
N TYR A 55 28.18 -13.73 -36.83
CA TYR A 55 27.96 -12.44 -36.18
C TYR A 55 28.98 -12.20 -35.07
N CYS A 56 29.31 -10.92 -34.83
CA CYS A 56 30.06 -10.53 -33.65
C CYS A 56 29.14 -10.50 -32.42
N GLU A 57 29.73 -10.52 -31.23
CA GLU A 57 28.98 -10.45 -29.97
C GLU A 57 27.98 -9.27 -29.88
N PRO A 58 28.32 -8.02 -30.27
CA PRO A 58 27.37 -6.92 -30.21
C PRO A 58 26.27 -6.95 -31.28
N HIS A 59 26.51 -7.56 -32.45
CA HIS A 59 25.52 -7.66 -33.53
C HIS A 59 24.75 -8.97 -33.54
N TYR A 60 24.95 -9.82 -32.54
CA TYR A 60 24.16 -11.03 -32.39
C TYR A 60 22.74 -10.63 -31.96
N PRO A 61 21.69 -10.95 -32.74
CA PRO A 61 20.32 -10.71 -32.33
C PRO A 61 20.04 -11.58 -31.10
N LYS A 62 20.23 -11.00 -29.92
CA LYS A 62 19.83 -11.62 -28.67
C LYS A 62 18.32 -11.60 -28.71
N THR A 63 17.73 -12.78 -28.90
CA THR A 63 16.31 -13.00 -28.63
C THR A 63 16.09 -12.57 -27.19
N VAL A 64 15.66 -11.32 -27.00
CA VAL A 64 14.98 -10.96 -25.75
C VAL A 64 13.84 -11.94 -25.70
N ALA A 65 13.78 -12.76 -24.64
CA ALA A 65 12.63 -13.60 -24.40
C ALA A 65 11.45 -12.66 -24.54
N SER A 66 10.67 -12.83 -25.61
CA SER A 66 9.51 -12.00 -25.86
C SER A 66 8.75 -12.09 -24.56
N VAL A 67 8.65 -10.98 -23.83
CA VAL A 67 7.68 -10.84 -22.75
C VAL A 67 6.42 -11.38 -23.38
N VAL A 68 6.00 -12.55 -22.90
CA VAL A 68 4.77 -13.18 -23.32
C VAL A 68 3.77 -12.04 -23.23
N THR A 69 3.30 -11.56 -24.38
CA THR A 69 2.28 -10.52 -24.42
C THR A 69 1.19 -11.04 -23.52
N ASP A 70 0.93 -10.32 -22.41
CA ASP A 70 0.17 -10.82 -21.26
C ASP A 70 -0.91 -11.76 -21.75
N THR A 71 -0.76 -13.06 -21.48
CA THR A 71 -1.81 -13.98 -21.87
C THR A 71 -3.11 -13.46 -21.25
N PRO A 72 -4.25 -13.56 -21.94
CA PRO A 72 -5.53 -13.09 -21.41
C PRO A 72 -5.85 -13.70 -20.03
N GLU A 73 -5.19 -14.81 -19.70
CA GLU A 73 -5.20 -15.49 -18.42
C GLU A 73 -4.46 -14.72 -17.30
N MET A 74 -3.28 -14.14 -17.56
CA MET A 74 -2.56 -13.31 -16.58
C MET A 74 -3.36 -12.10 -16.13
N ARG A 75 -4.13 -11.49 -17.04
CA ARG A 75 -5.03 -10.37 -16.73
C ARG A 75 -6.19 -10.80 -15.81
N ARG A 76 -6.75 -11.98 -16.04
CA ARG A 76 -7.84 -12.55 -15.22
C ARG A 76 -7.37 -12.91 -13.81
N VAL A 77 -6.17 -13.46 -13.66
CA VAL A 77 -5.60 -13.80 -12.35
C VAL A 77 -5.29 -12.54 -11.55
N ALA A 78 -4.75 -11.48 -12.18
CA ALA A 78 -4.50 -10.21 -11.52
C ALA A 78 -5.79 -9.53 -11.01
N GLU A 79 -6.87 -9.60 -11.78
CA GLU A 79 -8.17 -9.06 -11.37
C GLU A 79 -8.81 -9.87 -10.22
N ASN A 80 -8.69 -11.20 -10.27
CA ASN A 80 -9.17 -12.06 -9.19
C ASN A 80 -8.41 -11.82 -7.87
N THR A 81 -7.09 -11.67 -7.91
CA THR A 81 -6.26 -11.36 -6.73
C THR A 81 -6.63 -10.01 -6.10
N ARG A 82 -6.97 -9.00 -6.91
CA ARG A 82 -7.44 -7.70 -6.40
C ARG A 82 -8.77 -7.85 -5.65
N ASN A 83 -9.69 -8.62 -6.21
CA ASN A 83 -11.00 -8.86 -5.62
C ASN A 83 -10.95 -9.72 -4.34
N GLN A 84 -9.95 -10.59 -4.20
CA GLN A 84 -9.81 -11.49 -3.04
C GLN A 84 -9.06 -10.88 -1.83
N SER A 85 -8.53 -9.67 -1.91
CA SER A 85 -7.65 -9.15 -0.85
C SER A 85 -8.37 -8.50 0.35
N GLN A 86 -7.78 -8.69 1.54
CA GLN A 86 -8.23 -8.30 2.89
C GLN A 86 -8.52 -6.79 3.08
N VAL A 87 -8.21 -5.94 2.09
CA VAL A 87 -8.49 -4.50 2.08
C VAL A 87 -9.98 -4.21 1.97
N GLN A 88 -10.74 -4.97 1.17
CA GLN A 88 -12.20 -4.82 1.10
C GLN A 88 -12.87 -5.20 2.42
N TYR A 89 -12.34 -6.22 3.11
CA TYR A 89 -12.82 -6.62 4.44
C TYR A 89 -12.55 -5.55 5.49
N HIS A 90 -11.38 -4.91 5.49
CA HIS A 90 -11.08 -3.82 6.41
C HIS A 90 -11.91 -2.55 6.10
N ALA A 91 -12.09 -2.22 4.82
CA ALA A 91 -12.88 -1.07 4.39
C ALA A 91 -14.38 -1.22 4.71
N ALA A 92 -14.94 -2.43 4.53
CA ALA A 92 -16.31 -2.73 4.94
C ALA A 92 -16.46 -2.72 6.47
N TYR A 93 -15.45 -3.21 7.20
CA TYR A 93 -15.42 -3.19 8.66
C TYR A 93 -15.38 -1.75 9.21
N GLU A 94 -14.52 -0.88 8.66
CA GLU A 94 -14.47 0.55 9.01
C GLU A 94 -15.78 1.28 8.71
N LYS A 95 -16.43 0.99 7.57
CA LYS A 95 -17.73 1.59 7.21
C LYS A 95 -18.87 1.15 8.15
N SER A 96 -18.80 -0.07 8.66
CA SER A 96 -19.82 -0.62 9.57
C SER A 96 -19.72 -0.11 11.02
N LYS A 97 -18.53 0.34 11.47
CA LYS A 97 -18.32 0.86 12.82
C LYS A 97 -19.07 2.15 13.16
N GLY A 98 -19.60 2.87 12.16
CA GLY A 98 -20.29 4.15 12.36
C GLY A 98 -21.82 4.10 12.17
N THR A 99 -22.39 2.99 11.69
CA THR A 99 -23.84 2.91 11.46
C THR A 99 -24.52 2.38 12.71
N LYS A 100 -24.91 3.29 13.60
CA LYS A 100 -25.73 2.96 14.77
C LYS A 100 -27.13 2.61 14.28
N ILE A 101 -27.55 1.37 14.47
CA ILE A 101 -28.96 0.99 14.35
C ILE A 101 -29.67 1.76 15.47
N GLU A 102 -30.44 2.79 15.13
CA GLU A 102 -31.25 3.53 16.08
C GLU A 102 -32.40 2.62 16.52
N VAL A 103 -32.19 1.87 17.60
CA VAL A 103 -33.28 1.26 18.34
C VAL A 103 -34.07 2.42 18.93
N ALA A 104 -35.33 2.57 18.50
CA ALA A 104 -36.22 3.57 19.06
C ALA A 104 -36.31 3.37 20.58
N ASP A 105 -36.03 4.42 21.35
CA ASP A 105 -35.92 4.34 22.81
C ASP A 105 -37.24 3.84 23.42
N ASP A 106 -37.16 2.75 24.19
CA ASP A 106 -38.29 2.21 24.94
C ASP A 106 -38.85 3.26 25.92
N PRO A 107 -40.19 3.36 26.11
CA PRO A 107 -40.85 4.39 26.91
C PRO A 107 -40.47 4.40 28.40
N GLU A 108 -39.68 3.42 28.84
CA GLU A 108 -39.12 3.30 30.18
C GLU A 108 -37.91 4.23 30.38
N MET A 109 -37.05 4.40 29.37
CA MET A 109 -35.86 5.26 29.44
C MET A 109 -36.23 6.75 29.58
N GLU A 110 -37.35 7.15 28.98
CA GLU A 110 -37.89 8.51 29.06
C GLU A 110 -38.42 8.83 30.49
N ARG A 111 -38.97 7.84 31.21
CA ARG A 111 -39.42 8.03 32.61
C ARG A 111 -38.24 8.21 33.56
N HIS A 112 -37.16 7.45 33.39
CA HIS A 112 -35.96 7.61 34.21
C HIS A 112 -35.33 9.00 34.02
N ARG A 113 -35.31 9.52 32.79
CA ARG A 113 -34.83 10.89 32.50
C ARG A 113 -35.68 11.95 33.22
N LYS A 114 -37.01 11.83 33.15
CA LYS A 114 -37.92 12.75 33.85
C LYS A 114 -37.78 12.66 35.37
N ASN A 115 -37.59 11.46 35.93
CA ASN A 115 -37.33 11.26 37.36
C ASN A 115 -35.98 11.85 37.81
N MET A 116 -34.92 11.74 37.01
CA MET A 116 -33.63 12.39 37.30
C MET A 116 -33.76 13.92 37.33
N LEU A 117 -34.51 14.49 36.38
CA LEU A 117 -34.74 15.94 36.33
C LEU A 117 -35.57 16.41 37.54
N VAL A 118 -36.63 15.69 37.92
CA VAL A 118 -37.43 16.01 39.11
C VAL A 118 -36.59 15.95 40.38
N GLY A 119 -35.71 14.95 40.51
CA GLY A 119 -34.76 14.86 41.63
C GLY A 119 -33.80 16.05 41.70
N PHE A 120 -33.25 16.46 40.55
CA PHE A 120 -32.35 17.60 40.43
C PHE A 120 -33.04 18.92 40.75
N PHE A 121 -34.27 19.11 40.25
CA PHE A 121 -35.09 20.29 40.57
C PHE A 121 -35.50 20.32 42.05
N MET A 122 -35.80 19.18 42.67
CA MET A 122 -36.13 19.11 44.09
C MET A 122 -34.93 19.43 44.98
N GLN A 123 -33.72 18.99 44.61
CA GLN A 123 -32.48 19.38 45.29
C GLN A 123 -32.17 20.86 45.13
N LEU A 124 -32.28 21.41 43.92
CA LEU A 124 -32.09 22.85 43.70
C LEU A 124 -33.13 23.68 44.43
N TRP A 125 -34.40 23.25 44.47
CA TRP A 125 -35.45 23.89 45.26
C TRP A 125 -35.15 23.81 46.76
N TYR A 126 -34.71 22.66 47.27
CA TYR A 126 -34.31 22.51 48.68
C TYR A 126 -33.12 23.40 49.05
N VAL A 127 -32.10 23.49 48.19
CA VAL A 127 -30.95 24.40 48.38
C VAL A 127 -31.37 25.86 48.29
N ARG A 128 -32.28 26.21 47.38
CA ARG A 128 -32.79 27.59 47.22
C ARG A 128 -33.67 28.00 48.40
N VAL A 129 -34.55 27.13 48.88
CA VAL A 129 -35.35 27.35 50.10
C VAL A 129 -34.44 27.43 51.33
N ARG A 130 -33.40 26.58 51.43
CA ARG A 130 -32.41 26.63 52.51
C ARG A 130 -31.56 27.89 52.48
N MET A 131 -31.23 28.43 51.31
CA MET A 131 -30.59 29.75 51.16
C MET A 131 -31.50 30.89 51.63
N GLN A 132 -32.79 30.85 51.26
CA GLN A 132 -33.76 31.87 51.67
C GLN A 132 -33.99 31.86 53.19
N HIS A 133 -33.97 30.68 53.81
CA HIS A 133 -34.06 30.51 55.27
C HIS A 133 -32.80 31.01 56.00
N PHE A 134 -31.62 30.94 55.36
CA PHE A 134 -30.37 31.46 55.90
C PHE A 134 -30.33 33.00 55.86
N SER A 135 -30.92 33.62 54.83
CA SER A 135 -31.09 35.08 54.78
C SER A 135 -32.07 35.64 55.83
N PHE A 136 -33.08 34.87 56.24
CA PHE A 136 -34.01 35.29 57.32
C PHE A 136 -33.43 35.08 58.73
N GLN A 137 -32.50 34.14 58.92
CA GLN A 137 -31.83 33.95 60.21
C GLN A 137 -30.72 34.99 60.47
N CYS A 138 -30.07 35.51 59.43
CA CYS A 138 -29.03 36.55 59.58
C CYS A 138 -29.60 37.94 59.92
N LEU A 139 -30.83 38.29 59.51
CA LEU A 139 -31.44 39.60 59.78
C LEU A 139 -31.95 39.80 61.22
N ILE A 140 -31.90 38.76 62.07
CA ILE A 140 -32.37 38.83 63.47
C ILE A 140 -31.20 38.99 64.48
N MET A 141 -29.93 38.86 64.06
CA MET A 141 -28.77 38.88 64.98
C MET A 141 -27.96 40.19 64.98
N ASP A 142 -28.48 41.28 64.38
CA ASP A 142 -27.86 42.63 64.42
C ASP A 142 -28.56 43.62 65.37
N PHE A 143 -29.45 43.14 66.25
CA PHE A 143 -29.92 43.90 67.41
C PHE A 143 -29.61 43.10 68.68
N LEU A 144 -28.70 43.64 69.49
CA LEU A 144 -28.44 43.31 70.90
C LEU A 144 -27.22 42.43 71.24
N VAL A 145 -26.02 43.00 71.06
CA VAL A 145 -24.87 42.91 72.01
C VAL A 145 -24.18 44.29 71.93
N PRO A 146 -23.62 44.96 72.97
CA PRO A 146 -23.12 44.52 74.30
C PRO A 146 -23.70 45.41 75.45
N GLY A 147 -23.46 45.24 76.75
CA GLY A 147 -22.53 44.46 77.56
C GLY A 147 -22.33 45.19 78.92
N ALA A 148 -21.97 44.40 79.93
CA ALA A 148 -21.31 44.76 81.18
C ALA A 148 -22.10 45.36 82.37
N ALA A 149 -21.97 44.61 83.49
CA ALA A 149 -21.77 45.04 84.88
C ALA A 149 -22.98 45.42 85.77
N GLY A 150 -23.27 44.52 86.72
CA GLY A 150 -23.25 44.85 88.14
C GLY A 150 -24.57 45.19 88.83
N VAL A 151 -24.83 44.47 89.93
CA VAL A 151 -25.72 44.75 91.09
C VAL A 151 -27.23 44.86 90.78
N GLU A 152 -28.18 44.31 91.53
CA GLU A 152 -28.30 44.09 92.96
C GLU A 152 -29.42 43.06 93.20
N LEU A 153 -29.29 42.29 94.28
CA LEU A 153 -30.29 41.41 94.87
C LEU A 153 -31.29 42.26 95.66
N VAL A 154 -32.61 42.18 95.45
CA VAL A 154 -33.63 42.46 96.49
C VAL A 154 -34.99 41.86 96.08
N ILE A 155 -35.41 40.86 96.88
CA ILE A 155 -36.76 40.37 97.24
C ILE A 155 -37.66 39.81 96.14
#